data_AF-A0A957K4D4-F1
#
_entry.id   AF-A0A957K4D4-F1
#
_cell.length_a   1.000
_cell.length_b   1.000
_cell.length_c   1.000
_cell.angle_alpha   90.00
_cell.angle_beta   90.00
_cell.angle_gamma   90.00
#
_symmetry.space_group_name_H-M   'P 1'
#
loop_
_entity.id
_entity.type
_entity.pdbx_description
1 polymer ?
#
loop_
_entity_poly.entity_id
_entity_poly.type
_entity_poly.pdbx_seq_one_letter_code
_entity_poly.pdbx_strand_id
1 'polypeptide(L)'
;MGFWRPARNWGLLPYSPLGRGYLTGKVAANQTFAANNIRKGNPRFTKEAIAANWAVVDLLKQIGTSNGATPAQMALAWLLAQKPWIVPIPASRKLNRLDENLGAAEFELSVVDLGQIKEAMDKITVIGHRY
;
A
#
# COMPACT_ATOMS: atom_id res chain seq x y z
N MET A 1 -6.68 44.18 5.97
CA MET A 1 -5.58 44.04 5.00
C MET A 1 -4.85 42.74 5.36
N GLY A 2 -5.30 41.56 4.96
CA GLY A 2 -5.55 41.08 3.61
C GLY A 2 -4.50 40.01 3.30
N PHE A 3 -4.67 38.79 3.80
CA PHE A 3 -4.00 37.60 3.24
C PHE A 3 -4.92 36.38 3.37
N TRP A 4 -5.96 36.40 2.55
CA TRP A 4 -6.67 35.21 2.10
C TRP A 4 -5.76 34.49 1.10
N ARG A 5 -5.43 33.21 1.30
CA ARG A 5 -4.83 32.37 0.26
C ARG A 5 -5.86 31.31 -0.16
N PRO A 6 -6.29 31.26 -1.42
CA PRO A 6 -7.20 30.23 -1.90
C PRO A 6 -6.52 28.85 -1.87
N ALA A 7 -7.37 27.83 -1.74
CA ALA A 7 -7.07 26.41 -1.86
C ALA A 7 -6.08 26.14 -3.00
N ARG A 8 -5.01 25.41 -2.70
CA ARG A 8 -4.08 24.95 -3.74
C ARG A 8 -4.74 23.75 -4.45
N ASN A 9 -4.94 23.84 -5.77
CA ASN A 9 -5.44 22.76 -6.65
C ASN A 9 -4.29 21.85 -7.11
N TRP A 10 -3.71 21.06 -6.20
CA TRP A 10 -2.67 20.08 -6.52
C TRP A 10 -3.20 18.67 -6.25
N GLY A 11 -2.92 17.75 -7.16
CA GLY A 11 -3.14 16.32 -6.97
C GLY A 11 -1.86 15.62 -6.52
N LEU A 12 -2.01 14.51 -5.81
CA LEU A 12 -0.89 13.64 -5.42
C LEU A 12 -1.05 12.30 -6.12
N LEU A 13 0.01 11.87 -6.81
CA LEU A 13 0.03 10.59 -7.52
C LEU A 13 1.09 9.67 -6.86
N PRO A 14 0.69 8.83 -5.87
CA PRO A 14 1.61 7.91 -5.22
C PRO A 14 2.28 6.96 -6.23
N TYR A 15 3.61 7.09 -6.36
CA TYR A 15 4.43 6.15 -7.12
C TYR A 15 4.65 4.85 -6.33
N SER A 16 4.49 3.72 -7.02
CA SER A 16 4.62 2.37 -6.46
C SER A 16 3.71 2.14 -5.24
N PRO A 17 2.39 2.37 -5.37
CA PRO A 17 1.46 2.39 -4.23
C PRO A 17 1.40 1.04 -3.49
N LEU A 18 1.67 -0.06 -4.18
CA LEU A 18 1.71 -1.41 -3.60
C LEU A 18 3.09 -1.78 -2.99
N GLY A 19 3.94 -0.80 -2.70
CA GLY A 19 5.27 -1.03 -2.11
C GLY A 19 6.14 -1.92 -2.99
N ARG A 20 6.21 -1.61 -4.30
CA ARG A 20 6.82 -2.48 -5.32
C ARG A 20 6.28 -3.91 -5.25
N GLY A 21 4.98 -4.12 -5.02
CA GLY A 21 4.34 -5.44 -4.98
C GLY A 21 4.42 -6.15 -3.63
N TYR A 22 5.14 -5.61 -2.64
CA TYR A 22 5.20 -6.18 -1.29
C TYR A 22 3.82 -6.30 -0.64
N LEU A 23 3.01 -5.23 -0.72
CA LEU A 23 1.69 -5.14 -0.09
C LEU A 23 0.65 -6.09 -0.71
N THR A 24 0.99 -6.78 -1.80
CA THR A 24 0.12 -7.83 -2.37
C THR A 24 0.15 -9.12 -1.56
N GLY A 25 1.09 -9.26 -0.62
CA GLY A 25 1.32 -10.49 0.13
C GLY A 25 1.90 -11.65 -0.69
N LYS A 26 2.48 -11.35 -1.86
CA LYS A 26 3.04 -12.36 -2.79
C LYS A 26 4.58 -12.35 -2.86
N VAL A 27 5.24 -11.53 -2.04
CA VAL A 27 6.72 -11.43 -1.98
C VAL A 27 7.22 -12.12 -0.72
N ALA A 28 7.59 -13.40 -0.83
CA ALA A 28 8.02 -14.20 0.33
C ALA A 28 9.45 -13.84 0.79
N ALA A 29 9.74 -14.05 2.07
CA ALA A 29 11.05 -13.73 2.66
C ALA A 29 12.21 -14.54 2.06
N ASN A 30 11.95 -15.75 1.58
CA ASN A 30 12.93 -16.60 0.92
C ASN A 30 13.06 -16.33 -0.59
N GLN A 31 12.34 -15.35 -1.13
CA GLN A 31 12.39 -15.05 -2.55
C GLN A 31 13.75 -14.46 -2.93
N THR A 32 14.34 -15.01 -3.99
CA THR A 32 15.54 -14.45 -4.59
C THR A 32 15.17 -13.49 -5.72
N PHE A 33 15.93 -12.40 -5.82
CA PHE A 33 15.77 -11.42 -6.89
C PHE A 33 16.96 -11.49 -7.85
N ALA A 34 16.68 -11.45 -9.15
CA ALA A 34 17.71 -11.33 -10.18
C ALA A 34 18.53 -10.04 -10.01
N ALA A 35 19.77 -10.04 -10.52
CA ALA A 35 20.69 -8.92 -10.35
C ALA A 35 20.16 -7.58 -10.89
N ASN A 36 19.40 -7.61 -11.99
CA ASN A 36 18.79 -6.42 -12.61
C ASN A 36 17.43 -6.02 -11.98
N ASN A 37 16.99 -6.69 -10.91
CA ASN A 37 15.74 -6.37 -10.25
C ASN A 37 15.94 -5.24 -9.25
N ILE A 38 15.15 -4.17 -9.38
CA ILE A 38 15.19 -2.99 -8.51
C ILE A 38 15.01 -3.27 -7.01
N ARG A 39 14.43 -4.43 -6.65
CA ARG A 39 14.27 -4.86 -5.25
C ARG A 39 15.58 -5.41 -4.67
N LYS A 40 16.53 -5.86 -5.49
CA LYS A 40 17.77 -6.54 -5.05
C LYS A 40 18.62 -5.68 -4.12
N GLY A 41 18.72 -4.37 -4.39
CA GLY A 41 19.46 -3.42 -3.57
C GLY A 41 18.59 -2.66 -2.55
N ASN A 42 17.30 -2.97 -2.46
CA ASN A 42 16.40 -2.21 -1.59
C ASN A 42 16.41 -2.79 -0.16
N PRO A 43 16.68 -1.98 0.88
CA PRO A 43 16.77 -2.45 2.27
C PRO A 43 15.50 -3.10 2.82
N ARG A 44 14.32 -2.81 2.23
CA ARG A 44 13.04 -3.45 2.62
C ARG A 44 12.84 -4.83 2.01
N PHE A 45 13.73 -5.25 1.11
CA PHE A 45 13.65 -6.51 0.37
C PHE A 45 14.78 -7.48 0.76
N THR A 46 15.42 -7.28 1.91
CA THR A 46 16.20 -8.34 2.58
C THR A 46 15.25 -9.38 3.17
N LYS A 47 15.76 -10.59 3.43
CA LYS A 47 14.97 -11.67 4.04
C LYS A 47 14.41 -11.23 5.40
N GLU A 48 15.25 -10.57 6.19
CA GLU A 48 14.95 -10.10 7.54
C GLU A 48 13.89 -9.00 7.51
N ALA A 49 14.03 -8.02 6.60
CA ALA A 49 13.07 -6.93 6.47
C ALA A 49 11.72 -7.41 5.93
N ILE A 50 11.70 -8.30 4.93
CA ILE A 50 10.44 -8.87 4.41
C ILE A 50 9.68 -9.60 5.52
N ALA A 51 10.39 -10.42 6.30
CA ALA A 51 9.81 -11.19 7.40
C ALA A 51 9.30 -10.28 8.53
N ALA A 52 10.10 -9.31 8.97
CA ALA A 52 9.71 -8.40 10.04
C ALA A 52 8.53 -7.50 9.64
N ASN A 53 8.49 -7.04 8.39
CA ASN A 53 7.43 -6.17 7.90
C ASN A 53 6.13 -6.93 7.60
N TRP A 54 6.13 -8.27 7.64
CA TRP A 54 5.00 -9.09 7.19
C TRP A 54 3.73 -8.83 8.01
N ALA A 55 3.88 -8.32 9.24
CA ALA A 55 2.79 -7.80 10.05
C ALA A 55 1.89 -6.79 9.32
N VAL A 56 2.46 -5.98 8.40
CA VAL A 56 1.68 -5.05 7.57
C VAL A 56 0.78 -5.81 6.58
N VAL A 57 1.29 -6.88 5.98
CA VAL A 57 0.51 -7.72 5.06
C VAL A 57 -0.60 -8.45 5.82
N ASP A 58 -0.30 -8.97 7.01
CA ASP A 58 -1.29 -9.67 7.84
C ASP A 58 -2.39 -8.72 8.33
N LEU A 59 -2.05 -7.47 8.68
CA LEU A 59 -3.04 -6.43 8.98
C LEU A 59 -3.99 -6.19 7.81
N LEU A 60 -3.46 -6.02 6.59
CA LEU A 60 -4.28 -5.81 5.39
C LEU A 60 -5.19 -7.02 5.11
N LYS A 61 -4.71 -8.25 5.31
CA LYS A 61 -5.53 -9.46 5.17
C LYS A 61 -6.64 -9.51 6.21
N GLN A 62 -6.33 -9.21 7.47
CA GLN A 62 -7.28 -9.28 8.57
C GLN A 62 -8.47 -8.35 8.31
N ILE A 63 -8.22 -7.08 7.97
CA ILE A 63 -9.27 -6.09 7.72
C ILE A 63 -9.94 -6.34 6.35
N GLY A 64 -9.17 -6.79 5.36
CA GLY A 64 -9.70 -7.13 4.04
C GLY A 64 -10.66 -8.32 4.06
N THR A 65 -10.48 -9.28 4.97
CA THR A 65 -11.32 -10.49 5.05
C THR A 65 -12.78 -10.15 5.30
N SER A 66 -13.07 -9.20 6.20
CA SER A 66 -14.43 -8.73 6.47
C SER A 66 -15.10 -8.07 5.26
N ASN A 67 -14.30 -7.49 4.36
CA ASN A 67 -14.74 -6.79 3.15
C ASN A 67 -14.63 -7.64 1.87
N GLY A 68 -14.17 -8.90 1.97
CA GLY A 68 -13.85 -9.73 0.80
C GLY A 68 -12.72 -9.17 -0.09
N ALA A 69 -11.92 -8.24 0.44
CA ALA A 69 -10.91 -7.51 -0.31
C ALA A 69 -9.52 -8.15 -0.20
N THR A 70 -8.76 -8.14 -1.30
CA THR A 70 -7.36 -8.61 -1.28
C THR A 70 -6.44 -7.60 -0.57
N PRO A 71 -5.24 -8.01 -0.11
CA PRO A 71 -4.29 -7.07 0.48
C PRO A 71 -3.90 -5.90 -0.45
N ALA A 72 -3.86 -6.17 -1.76
CA ALA A 72 -3.59 -5.14 -2.75
C ALA A 72 -4.73 -4.11 -2.82
N GLN A 73 -5.98 -4.58 -2.80
CA GLN A 73 -7.16 -3.72 -2.78
C GLN A 73 -7.21 -2.90 -1.50
N MET A 74 -6.96 -3.51 -0.34
CA MET A 74 -6.92 -2.81 0.95
C MET A 74 -5.86 -1.70 0.97
N ALA A 75 -4.66 -1.95 0.44
CA ALA A 75 -3.61 -0.94 0.36
C ALA A 75 -4.00 0.24 -0.55
N LEU A 76 -4.67 -0.03 -1.67
CA LEU A 76 -5.11 1.01 -2.61
C LEU A 76 -6.33 1.78 -2.08
N ALA A 77 -7.31 1.09 -1.50
CA ALA A 77 -8.48 1.70 -0.86
C ALA A 77 -8.05 2.62 0.29
N TRP A 78 -7.06 2.20 1.09
CA TRP A 78 -6.49 3.06 2.14
C TRP A 78 -5.88 4.34 1.58
N LEU A 79 -5.16 4.28 0.45
CA LEU A 79 -4.61 5.47 -0.21
C LEU A 79 -5.71 6.40 -0.74
N LEU A 80 -6.73 5.85 -1.39
CA LEU A 80 -7.87 6.60 -1.91
C LEU A 80 -8.66 7.31 -0.79
N ALA A 81 -8.78 6.66 0.37
CA ALA A 81 -9.48 7.21 1.53
C ALA A 81 -8.75 8.40 2.20
N GLN A 82 -7.46 8.61 1.95
CA GLN A 82 -6.69 9.64 2.66
C GLN A 82 -7.19 11.06 2.34
N LYS A 83 -7.34 11.36 1.04
CA LYS A 83 -7.80 12.66 0.51
C LYS A 83 -8.38 12.46 -0.90
N PRO A 84 -9.41 13.23 -1.30
CA PRO A 84 -10.05 13.09 -2.62
C PRO A 84 -9.15 13.41 -3.82
N TRP A 85 -8.03 14.11 -3.61
CA TRP A 85 -7.05 14.46 -4.65
C TRP A 85 -5.87 13.49 -4.74
N ILE A 86 -5.92 12.35 -4.04
CA ILE A 86 -4.92 11.29 -4.12
C ILE A 86 -5.36 10.26 -5.16
N VAL A 87 -4.55 10.08 -6.20
CA VAL A 87 -4.82 9.11 -7.28
C VAL A 87 -3.62 8.17 -7.41
N PRO A 88 -3.64 6.98 -6.79
CA PRO A 88 -2.55 6.02 -6.90
C PRO A 88 -2.41 5.52 -8.35
N ILE A 89 -1.16 5.27 -8.78
CA ILE A 89 -0.88 4.69 -10.11
C ILE A 89 -0.38 3.24 -9.93
N PRO A 90 -1.28 2.25 -9.73
CA PRO A 90 -0.88 0.87 -9.62
C PRO A 90 -0.50 0.30 -10.99
N ALA A 91 0.79 0.10 -11.22
CA ALA A 91 1.27 -0.51 -12.46
C ALA A 91 0.88 -2.00 -12.54
N SER A 92 0.45 -2.44 -13.74
CA SER A 92 0.17 -3.84 -14.05
C SER A 92 0.69 -4.20 -15.44
N ARG A 93 1.01 -5.49 -15.64
CA ARG A 93 1.32 -6.07 -16.97
C ARG A 93 0.35 -7.20 -17.35
N LYS A 94 -0.66 -7.47 -16.52
CA LYS A 94 -1.61 -8.58 -16.68
C LYS A 94 -3.02 -8.07 -16.43
N LEU A 95 -3.99 -8.48 -17.25
CA LEU A 95 -5.38 -8.03 -17.14
C LEU A 95 -5.98 -8.38 -15.78
N ASN A 96 -5.81 -9.63 -15.31
CA ASN A 96 -6.31 -10.03 -13.99
C ASN A 96 -5.77 -9.19 -12.81
N ARG A 97 -4.59 -8.56 -12.95
CA ARG A 97 -4.04 -7.65 -11.95
C ARG A 97 -4.57 -6.24 -12.09
N LEU A 98 -4.93 -5.84 -13.30
CA LEU A 98 -5.67 -4.60 -13.51
C LEU A 98 -7.04 -4.72 -12.85
N ASP A 99 -7.77 -5.81 -13.08
CA ASP A 99 -9.09 -6.06 -12.49
C ASP A 99 -9.02 -6.09 -10.95
N GLU A 100 -8.02 -6.78 -10.39
CA GLU A 100 -7.75 -6.79 -8.94
C GLU A 100 -7.54 -5.37 -8.40
N ASN A 101 -6.74 -4.54 -9.08
CA ASN A 101 -6.47 -3.17 -8.66
C ASN A 101 -7.70 -2.25 -8.76
N LEU A 102 -8.51 -2.40 -9.82
CA LEU A 102 -9.73 -1.62 -10.04
C LEU A 102 -10.77 -1.89 -8.94
N GLY A 103 -10.87 -3.15 -8.49
CA GLY A 103 -11.76 -3.53 -7.39
C GLY A 103 -11.49 -2.80 -6.07
N ALA A 104 -10.34 -2.12 -5.91
CA ALA A 104 -10.08 -1.28 -4.75
C ALA A 104 -10.97 -0.02 -4.68
N ALA A 105 -11.52 0.42 -5.81
CA ALA A 105 -12.40 1.59 -5.89
C ALA A 105 -13.88 1.23 -5.68
N GLU A 106 -14.21 -0.07 -5.60
CA GLU A 106 -15.58 -0.58 -5.49
C GLU A 106 -16.08 -0.64 -4.03
N PHE A 107 -15.22 -0.33 -3.06
CA PHE A 107 -15.60 -0.28 -1.65
C PHE A 107 -14.90 0.86 -0.92
N GLU A 108 -15.53 1.31 0.16
CA GLU A 108 -15.01 2.36 1.03
C GLU A 108 -14.62 1.77 2.39
N LEU A 109 -13.48 2.19 2.90
CA LEU A 109 -13.08 1.87 4.27
C LEU A 109 -13.90 2.73 5.23
N SER A 110 -14.56 2.08 6.19
CA SER A 110 -15.28 2.80 7.23
C SER A 110 -14.32 3.57 8.13
N VAL A 111 -14.85 4.52 8.90
CA VAL A 111 -14.08 5.22 9.94
C VAL A 111 -13.48 4.24 10.95
N VAL A 112 -14.17 3.12 11.22
CA VAL A 112 -13.69 2.06 12.11
C VAL A 112 -12.49 1.34 11.49
N ASP A 113 -12.57 0.96 10.20
CA ASP A 113 -11.45 0.31 9.51
C ASP A 113 -10.21 1.20 9.48
N LEU A 114 -10.39 2.49 9.17
CA LEU A 114 -9.30 3.47 9.15
C LEU A 114 -8.67 3.65 10.53
N GLY A 115 -9.48 3.67 11.59
CA GLY A 115 -9.02 3.69 12.98
C GLY A 115 -8.19 2.45 13.32
N GLN A 116 -8.68 1.26 13.00
CA GLN A 116 -7.98 -0.01 13.24
C GLN A 116 -6.64 -0.08 12.49
N ILE A 117 -6.61 0.35 11.22
CA ILE A 117 -5.37 0.41 10.44
C ILE A 117 -4.37 1.34 11.13
N LYS A 118 -4.81 2.54 11.53
CA LYS A 118 -3.93 3.51 12.19
C LYS A 118 -3.35 2.94 13.49
N GLU A 119 -4.19 2.44 14.38
CA GLU A 119 -3.77 1.90 15.68
C GLU A 119 -2.83 0.71 15.56
N ALA A 120 -3.07 -0.18 14.59
CA ALA A 120 -2.21 -1.32 14.34
C ALA A 120 -0.87 -0.88 13.72
N MET A 121 -0.88 0.05 12.76
CA MET A 121 0.33 0.58 12.14
C MET A 121 1.23 1.32 13.14
N ASP A 122 0.65 2.02 14.12
CA ASP A 122 1.41 2.69 15.21
C ASP A 122 2.20 1.69 16.08
N LYS A 123 1.82 0.40 16.07
CA LYS A 123 2.49 -0.69 16.80
C LYS A 123 3.49 -1.47 15.94
N ILE A 124 3.45 -1.32 14.62
CA ILE A 124 4.32 -2.05 13.69
C ILE A 124 5.57 -1.23 13.41
N THR A 125 6.73 -1.76 13.79
CA THR A 125 8.02 -1.17 13.40
C THR A 125 8.43 -1.67 12.02
N VAL A 126 8.44 -0.78 11.03
CA VAL A 126 8.87 -1.12 9.66
C VAL A 126 10.41 -1.09 9.57
N ILE A 127 11.00 -2.23 9.20
CA ILE A 127 12.43 -2.41 8.99
C ILE A 127 12.82 -2.10 7.53
N GLY A 128 13.95 -1.41 7.36
CA GLY A 128 14.49 -1.03 6.07
C GLY A 128 14.02 0.36 5.64
N HIS A 129 14.98 1.24 5.37
CA HIS A 129 14.70 2.57 4.85
C HIS A 129 14.21 2.51 3.40
N ARG A 130 13.64 3.61 2.90
CA ARG A 130 12.94 3.64 1.60
C ARG A 130 13.91 3.52 0.41
N TYR A 131 15.12 4.10 0.52
CA TYR A 131 16.13 4.19 -0.54
C TYR A 131 17.54 3.96 -0.01
#